data_AF-A0AAE3VZZ0-F1
#
_entry.id   AF-A0AAE3VZZ0-F1
#
_cell.length_a   1.000
_cell.length_b   1.000
_cell.length_c   1.000
_cell.angle_alpha   90.00
_cell.angle_beta   90.00
_cell.angle_gamma   90.00
#
_symmetry.space_group_name_H-M   'P 1'
#
loop_
_entity.id
_entity.type
_entity.pdbx_description
1 polymer ?
#
loop_
_entity_poly.entity_id
_entity_poly.type
_entity_poly.pdbx_seq_one_letter_code
_entity_poly.pdbx_strand_id
1 'polypeptide(L)'
;MPDSPVSFSLRTPTDVLGMIPYLLGFHPEDSLVVVLIGTDRQLLGTMRIDLAAPPSVAVERLKPIVDRQAKVSVVVVGYGPLTATGLTRTAAEVIAQTVPVLGVHFVSVGYRFCLTPGCKCPAAGGVLFDARETAVAAQSTVAGLVALPSRNALIALAEPDQAAQAAVAAAIRTLPPQVAPSKAALRDMLDQAALDVRLSDEQVARLVVMLRDQRVQEAVWLAATSDRVWQRDLWLDITRRTPDDHAAAPAFLAAWCAWLRGEDPLAHAAARRALAADPDAQMPKVIIASIQTGMPARDLIGAWPPATTGTTPVVPA
;
A
#
# COMPACT_ATOMS: atom_id res chain seq x y z
N MET A 1 -16.04 6.68 -21.32
CA MET A 1 -15.49 5.31 -21.37
C MET A 1 -14.83 5.07 -20.03
N PRO A 2 -15.03 3.95 -19.33
CA PRO A 2 -14.18 3.67 -18.18
C PRO A 2 -12.76 3.55 -18.73
N ASP A 3 -11.82 4.33 -18.19
CA ASP A 3 -10.42 4.24 -18.58
C ASP A 3 -9.99 2.77 -18.46
N SER A 4 -9.60 2.19 -19.60
CA SER A 4 -9.05 0.84 -19.59
C SER A 4 -7.83 0.84 -18.67
N PRO A 5 -7.69 -0.14 -17.77
CA PRO A 5 -6.58 -0.16 -16.84
C PRO A 5 -5.27 -0.05 -17.62
N VAL A 6 -4.41 0.89 -17.21
CA VAL A 6 -3.13 1.12 -17.89
C VAL A 6 -2.33 -0.18 -17.83
N SER A 7 -2.00 -0.72 -19.01
CA SER A 7 -1.21 -1.94 -19.13
C SER A 7 0.23 -1.58 -19.44
N PHE A 8 1.16 -2.20 -18.71
CA PHE A 8 2.59 -2.01 -18.89
C PHE A 8 3.21 -3.26 -19.52
N SER A 9 4.02 -3.07 -20.56
CA SER A 9 4.79 -4.16 -21.18
C SER A 9 6.23 -4.11 -20.69
N LEU A 10 6.57 -5.01 -19.76
CA LEU A 10 7.93 -5.14 -19.22
C LEU A 10 8.68 -6.21 -20.04
N ARG A 11 9.67 -5.82 -20.83
CA ARG A 11 10.38 -6.71 -21.77
C ARG A 11 11.80 -7.02 -21.34
N THR A 12 12.39 -6.17 -20.52
CA THR A 12 13.78 -6.26 -20.08
C THR A 12 13.88 -6.24 -18.56
N PRO A 13 15.00 -6.71 -17.97
CA PRO A 13 15.27 -6.50 -16.56
C PRO A 13 15.26 -5.02 -16.16
N THR A 14 15.71 -4.12 -17.04
CA THR A 14 15.65 -2.67 -16.81
C THR A 14 14.21 -2.20 -16.62
N ASP A 15 13.26 -2.72 -17.41
CA ASP A 15 11.84 -2.38 -17.29
C ASP A 15 11.27 -2.85 -15.94
N VAL A 16 11.61 -4.07 -15.53
CA VAL A 16 11.19 -4.62 -14.23
C VAL A 16 11.75 -3.77 -13.08
N LEU A 17 13.04 -3.45 -13.12
CA LEU A 17 13.70 -2.63 -12.10
C LEU A 17 13.15 -1.20 -12.06
N GLY A 18 12.83 -0.62 -13.23
CA GLY A 18 12.18 0.68 -13.35
C GLY A 18 10.76 0.71 -12.79
N MET A 19 10.03 -0.41 -12.87
CA MET A 19 8.67 -0.53 -12.36
C MET A 19 8.60 -0.69 -10.83
N ILE A 20 9.60 -1.35 -10.21
CA ILE A 20 9.57 -1.68 -8.77
C ILE A 20 9.22 -0.50 -7.86
N PRO A 21 9.82 0.71 -8.01
CA PRO A 21 9.48 1.84 -7.15
C PRO A 21 7.99 2.21 -7.17
N TYR A 22 7.32 2.06 -8.31
CA TYR A 22 5.90 2.38 -8.46
C TYR A 22 4.99 1.27 -7.92
N LEU A 23 5.44 0.02 -7.96
CA LEU A 23 4.73 -1.10 -7.33
C LEU A 23 4.81 -1.04 -5.80
N LEU A 24 5.93 -0.53 -5.26
CA LEU A 24 6.12 -0.32 -3.83
C LEU A 24 5.54 1.02 -3.34
N GLY A 25 5.34 1.99 -4.23
CA GLY A 25 5.01 3.38 -3.89
C GLY A 25 6.20 4.20 -3.35
N PHE A 26 7.41 3.66 -3.36
CA PHE A 26 8.64 4.35 -2.95
C PHE A 26 9.89 3.74 -3.59
N HIS A 27 10.98 4.52 -3.64
CA HIS A 27 12.29 4.01 -4.03
C HIS A 27 12.90 3.14 -2.91
N PRO A 28 13.12 1.84 -3.14
CA PRO A 28 13.62 0.94 -2.10
C PRO A 28 15.11 1.15 -1.81
N GLU A 29 15.43 1.10 -0.52
CA GLU A 29 16.79 1.13 0.03
C GLU A 29 16.88 0.00 1.07
N ASP A 30 18.07 -0.60 1.24
CA ASP A 30 18.33 -1.75 2.13
C ASP A 30 17.21 -2.80 2.11
N SER A 31 16.82 -3.18 0.89
CA SER A 31 15.62 -3.99 0.63
C SER A 31 15.94 -5.20 -0.25
N LEU A 32 15.33 -6.33 0.08
CA LEU A 32 15.18 -7.46 -0.84
C LEU A 32 13.75 -7.45 -1.38
N VAL A 33 13.63 -7.29 -2.70
CA VAL A 33 12.36 -7.29 -3.42
C VAL A 33 12.26 -8.56 -4.25
N VAL A 34 11.12 -9.23 -4.15
CA VAL A 34 10.77 -10.41 -4.95
C VAL A 34 9.58 -10.05 -5.82
N VAL A 35 9.78 -10.08 -7.14
CA VAL A 35 8.72 -9.84 -8.12
C VAL A 35 8.14 -11.19 -8.53
N LEU A 36 6.84 -11.37 -8.34
CA LEU A 36 6.12 -12.60 -8.66
C LEU A 36 5.63 -12.54 -10.11
N ILE A 37 5.92 -13.59 -10.88
CA ILE A 37 5.62 -13.69 -12.31
C ILE A 37 4.83 -14.96 -12.57
N GLY A 38 3.67 -14.81 -13.21
CA GLY A 38 2.81 -15.92 -13.60
C GLY A 38 3.26 -16.61 -14.89
N THR A 39 2.58 -17.70 -15.25
CA THR A 39 2.89 -18.51 -16.44
C THR A 39 2.79 -17.73 -17.75
N ASP A 40 1.88 -16.75 -17.83
CA ASP A 40 1.67 -15.94 -19.02
C ASP A 40 2.54 -14.67 -19.00
N ARG A 41 3.59 -14.68 -18.16
CA ARG A 41 4.55 -13.59 -17.93
C ARG A 41 3.94 -12.30 -17.40
N GLN A 42 2.75 -12.39 -16.82
CA GLN A 42 2.11 -11.30 -16.09
C GLN A 42 2.77 -11.10 -14.72
N LEU A 43 2.91 -9.85 -14.31
CA LEU A 43 3.30 -9.49 -12.95
C LEU A 43 2.13 -9.78 -12.02
N LEU A 44 2.32 -10.69 -11.07
CA LEU A 44 1.29 -11.09 -10.10
C LEU A 44 1.33 -10.25 -8.84
N GLY A 45 2.50 -9.71 -8.51
CA GLY A 45 2.69 -8.85 -7.35
C GLY A 45 4.18 -8.63 -7.04
N THR A 46 4.43 -7.88 -5.98
CA THR A 46 5.77 -7.71 -5.43
C THR A 46 5.74 -7.91 -3.93
N MET A 47 6.80 -8.51 -3.41
CA MET A 47 7.04 -8.65 -1.98
C MET A 47 8.33 -7.93 -1.64
N ARG A 48 8.36 -7.21 -0.52
CA ARG A 48 9.55 -6.57 0.01
C ARG A 48 9.82 -7.01 1.44
N ILE A 49 11.07 -7.34 1.73
CA ILE A 49 11.60 -7.50 3.09
C ILE A 49 12.88 -6.66 3.25
N ASP A 50 13.33 -6.47 4.49
CA ASP A 50 14.62 -5.82 4.73
C ASP A 50 15.75 -6.70 4.19
N LEU A 51 16.75 -6.09 3.55
CA LEU A 51 17.86 -6.84 2.95
C LEU A 51 18.68 -7.61 3.99
N ALA A 52 18.77 -7.08 5.21
CA ALA A 52 19.45 -7.71 6.34
C ALA A 52 18.61 -8.81 7.01
N ALA A 53 17.34 -9.00 6.64
CA ALA A 53 16.50 -10.04 7.20
C ALA A 53 17.03 -11.44 6.79
N PRO A 54 16.89 -12.45 7.65
CA PRO A 54 17.24 -13.83 7.29
C PRO A 54 16.48 -14.27 6.02
N PRO A 55 17.13 -14.98 5.08
CA PRO A 55 16.48 -15.49 3.87
C PRO A 55 15.21 -16.32 4.12
N SER A 56 15.12 -17.00 5.27
CA SER A 56 13.94 -17.76 5.66
C SER A 56 12.68 -16.91 5.72
N VAL A 57 12.77 -15.63 6.08
CA VAL A 57 11.63 -14.70 6.11
C VAL A 57 11.03 -14.53 4.70
N ALA A 58 11.86 -14.50 3.66
CA ALA A 58 11.38 -14.45 2.28
C ALA A 58 10.61 -15.73 1.92
N VAL A 59 11.15 -16.89 2.30
CA VAL A 59 10.53 -18.19 2.03
C VAL A 59 9.20 -18.33 2.76
N GLU A 60 9.15 -17.98 4.04
CA GLU A 60 7.94 -18.03 4.87
C GLU A 60 6.80 -17.19 4.27
N ARG A 61 7.13 -16.00 3.72
CA ARG A 61 6.14 -15.14 3.07
C ARG A 61 5.76 -15.59 1.66
N LEU A 62 6.68 -16.18 0.91
CA LEU A 62 6.41 -16.70 -0.44
C LEU A 62 5.59 -17.98 -0.41
N LYS A 63 5.79 -18.83 0.60
CA LYS A 63 5.18 -20.16 0.66
C LYS A 63 3.65 -20.14 0.54
N PRO A 64 2.89 -19.32 1.27
CA PRO A 64 1.44 -19.23 1.10
C PRO A 64 0.99 -18.78 -0.29
N ILE A 65 1.80 -18.01 -1.01
CA ILE A 65 1.50 -17.53 -2.36
C ILE A 65 1.74 -18.67 -3.36
N VAL A 66 2.89 -19.32 -3.26
CA VAL A 66 3.28 -20.48 -4.10
C VAL A 66 2.31 -21.65 -3.91
N ASP A 67 1.87 -21.92 -2.67
CA ASP A 67 0.94 -23.01 -2.37
C ASP A 67 -0.46 -22.76 -2.97
N ARG A 68 -0.89 -21.48 -3.07
CA ARG A 68 -2.20 -21.09 -3.64
C ARG A 68 -2.17 -20.97 -5.16
N GLN A 69 -1.05 -20.53 -5.74
CA GLN A 69 -0.93 -20.26 -7.16
C GLN A 69 -0.15 -21.37 -7.85
N ALA A 70 -0.87 -22.21 -8.60
CA ALA A 70 -0.22 -23.19 -9.45
C ALA A 70 0.64 -22.44 -10.50
N LYS A 71 1.97 -22.59 -10.40
CA LYS A 71 2.99 -22.13 -11.35
C LYS A 71 3.33 -20.64 -11.30
N VAL A 72 4.03 -20.23 -10.24
CA VAL A 72 4.67 -18.91 -10.11
C VAL A 72 6.18 -19.07 -10.29
N SER A 73 6.83 -18.06 -10.90
CA SER A 73 8.28 -17.87 -10.87
C SER A 73 8.60 -16.48 -10.32
N VAL A 74 9.85 -16.22 -9.93
CA VAL A 74 10.21 -14.95 -9.30
C VAL A 74 11.46 -14.31 -9.90
N VAL A 75 11.55 -12.98 -9.81
CA VAL A 75 12.80 -12.22 -9.97
C VAL A 75 13.17 -11.65 -8.61
N VAL A 76 14.42 -11.87 -8.18
CA VAL A 76 14.93 -11.40 -6.89
C VAL A 76 15.82 -10.18 -7.12
N VAL A 77 15.57 -9.11 -6.38
CA VAL A 77 16.28 -7.83 -6.53
C VAL A 77 16.72 -7.31 -5.17
N GLY A 78 18.03 -7.12 -4.98
CA GLY A 78 18.57 -6.41 -3.82
C GLY A 78 18.75 -4.92 -4.09
N TYR A 79 18.54 -4.10 -3.06
CA TYR A 79 18.81 -2.66 -3.06
C TYR A 79 19.68 -2.32 -1.87
N GLY A 80 20.82 -1.66 -2.08
CA GLY A 80 21.71 -1.28 -0.99
C GLY A 80 23.15 -0.97 -1.45
N PRO A 81 24.10 -0.87 -0.50
CA PRO A 81 25.51 -0.70 -0.83
C PRO A 81 26.07 -1.94 -1.54
N LEU A 82 27.06 -1.78 -2.42
CA LEU A 82 27.66 -2.89 -3.20
C LEU A 82 28.19 -4.05 -2.34
N THR A 83 28.59 -3.77 -1.11
CA THR A 83 29.02 -4.77 -0.13
C THR A 83 27.92 -5.76 0.25
N ALA A 84 26.64 -5.42 0.03
CA ALA A 84 25.49 -6.24 0.35
C ALA A 84 25.06 -7.19 -0.80
N THR A 85 25.76 -7.21 -1.93
CA THR A 85 25.46 -8.13 -3.05
C THR A 85 25.47 -9.61 -2.63
N GLY A 86 26.32 -9.98 -1.67
CA GLY A 86 26.35 -11.33 -1.09
C GLY A 86 25.04 -11.73 -0.42
N LEU A 87 24.41 -10.81 0.34
CA LEU A 87 23.13 -11.06 1.00
C LEU A 87 22.03 -11.38 -0.03
N THR A 88 21.98 -10.65 -1.14
CA THR A 88 21.03 -10.90 -2.22
C THR A 88 21.26 -12.24 -2.92
N ARG A 89 22.52 -12.65 -3.14
CA ARG A 89 22.83 -13.97 -3.71
C ARG A 89 22.36 -15.08 -2.79
N THR A 90 22.71 -15.02 -1.51
CA THR A 90 22.28 -16.00 -0.51
C THR A 90 20.76 -16.07 -0.41
N ALA A 91 20.08 -14.92 -0.39
CA ALA A 91 18.62 -14.90 -0.37
C ALA A 91 18.00 -15.55 -1.63
N ALA A 92 18.54 -15.26 -2.81
CA ALA A 92 18.08 -15.86 -4.06
C ALA A 92 18.32 -17.39 -4.10
N GLU A 93 19.46 -17.87 -3.60
CA GLU A 93 19.76 -19.30 -3.50
C GLU A 93 18.78 -20.04 -2.58
N VAL A 94 18.42 -19.45 -1.45
CA VAL A 94 17.43 -20.02 -0.52
C VAL A 94 16.02 -19.98 -1.13
N ILE A 95 15.63 -18.87 -1.77
CA ILE A 95 14.33 -18.75 -2.46
C ILE A 95 14.20 -19.77 -3.60
N ALA A 96 15.28 -20.02 -4.35
CA ALA A 96 15.32 -20.96 -5.46
C ALA A 96 15.00 -22.41 -5.06
N GLN A 97 15.13 -22.76 -3.77
CA GLN A 97 14.74 -24.06 -3.23
C GLN A 97 13.21 -24.24 -3.17
N THR A 98 12.45 -23.14 -3.19
CA THR A 98 10.98 -23.14 -3.05
C THR A 98 10.27 -22.79 -4.35
N VAL A 99 10.82 -21.87 -5.14
CA VAL A 99 10.17 -21.33 -6.34
C VAL A 99 11.21 -21.06 -7.44
N PRO A 100 10.90 -21.29 -8.73
CA PRO A 100 11.83 -20.98 -9.82
C PRO A 100 12.22 -19.50 -9.85
N VAL A 101 13.52 -19.22 -9.84
CA VAL A 101 14.08 -17.86 -9.92
C VAL A 101 14.54 -17.58 -11.36
N LEU A 102 13.89 -16.63 -12.04
CA LEU A 102 14.17 -16.25 -13.43
C LEU A 102 15.39 -15.32 -13.56
N GLY A 103 15.70 -14.58 -12.51
CA GLY A 103 16.82 -13.65 -12.51
C GLY A 103 17.11 -13.11 -11.11
N VAL A 104 18.38 -12.80 -10.89
CA VAL A 104 18.85 -12.15 -9.66
C VAL A 104 19.53 -10.85 -10.05
N HIS A 105 19.07 -9.74 -9.48
CA HIS A 105 19.57 -8.42 -9.75
C HIS A 105 19.94 -7.69 -8.45
N PHE A 106 20.79 -6.69 -8.59
CA PHE A 106 21.12 -5.80 -7.48
C PHE A 106 21.20 -4.37 -7.99
N VAL A 107 20.66 -3.43 -7.23
CA VAL A 107 20.71 -1.99 -7.53
C VAL A 107 21.47 -1.32 -6.41
N SER A 108 22.47 -0.54 -6.81
CA SER A 108 23.21 0.36 -5.94
C SER A 108 23.22 1.74 -6.59
N VAL A 109 23.63 2.77 -5.86
CA VAL A 109 23.57 4.16 -6.34
C VAL A 109 24.20 4.28 -7.73
N GLY A 110 23.39 4.64 -8.73
CA GLY A 110 23.81 4.85 -10.12
C GLY A 110 24.05 3.59 -10.96
N TYR A 111 23.92 2.38 -10.40
CA TYR A 111 24.27 1.14 -11.10
C TYR A 111 23.32 -0.01 -10.82
N ARG A 112 23.13 -0.88 -11.81
CA ARG A 112 22.52 -2.20 -11.62
C ARG A 112 23.49 -3.32 -11.99
N PHE A 113 23.32 -4.45 -11.31
CA PHE A 113 24.10 -5.67 -11.49
C PHE A 113 23.19 -6.84 -11.82
N CYS A 114 23.65 -7.71 -12.72
CA CYS A 114 23.09 -9.04 -12.90
C CYS A 114 23.86 -10.01 -12.01
N LEU A 115 23.19 -10.57 -11.02
CA LEU A 115 23.77 -11.55 -10.11
C LEU A 115 23.39 -12.99 -10.49
N THR A 116 22.58 -13.20 -11.54
CA THR A 116 22.19 -14.54 -11.99
C THR A 116 23.43 -15.42 -12.23
N PRO A 117 23.55 -16.59 -11.57
CA PRO A 117 24.70 -17.48 -11.70
C PRO A 117 24.99 -17.84 -13.16
N GLY A 118 26.26 -17.76 -13.57
CA GLY A 118 26.72 -18.12 -14.92
C GLY A 118 26.33 -17.15 -16.04
N CYS A 119 25.61 -16.06 -15.75
CA CYS A 119 25.23 -15.06 -16.75
C CYS A 119 26.46 -14.25 -17.21
N LYS A 120 26.60 -14.05 -18.52
CA LYS A 120 27.71 -13.28 -19.14
C LYS A 120 27.25 -11.96 -19.76
N CYS A 121 26.10 -11.43 -19.34
CA CYS A 121 25.61 -10.17 -19.86
C CYS A 121 26.46 -8.99 -19.34
N PRO A 122 26.48 -7.83 -20.03
CA PRO A 122 27.28 -6.68 -19.59
C PRO A 122 26.97 -6.22 -18.16
N ALA A 123 25.73 -6.40 -17.71
CA ALA A 123 25.32 -6.05 -16.35
C ALA A 123 25.95 -6.92 -15.26
N ALA A 124 26.63 -8.04 -15.57
CA ALA A 124 27.36 -8.81 -14.56
C ALA A 124 28.49 -7.99 -13.92
N GLY A 125 29.12 -7.08 -14.68
CA GLY A 125 30.14 -6.13 -14.19
C GLY A 125 29.59 -4.81 -13.66
N GLY A 126 28.26 -4.63 -13.66
CA GLY A 126 27.62 -3.36 -13.38
C GLY A 126 27.43 -2.50 -14.62
N VAL A 127 26.23 -1.94 -14.77
CA VAL A 127 25.92 -0.95 -15.82
C VAL A 127 25.20 0.23 -15.20
N LEU A 128 25.38 1.42 -15.78
CA LEU A 128 24.67 2.63 -15.33
C LEU A 128 23.17 2.38 -15.32
N PHE A 129 22.52 2.82 -14.26
CA PHE A 129 21.10 2.65 -14.07
C PHE A 129 20.56 3.66 -13.06
N ASP A 130 19.54 4.40 -13.48
CA ASP A 130 18.61 5.09 -12.62
C ASP A 130 17.20 4.61 -12.98
N ALA A 131 16.45 4.14 -11.97
CA ALA A 131 15.06 3.71 -12.17
C ALA A 131 14.18 4.84 -12.71
N ARG A 132 14.47 6.09 -12.34
CA ARG A 132 13.71 7.29 -12.73
C ARG A 132 13.87 7.65 -14.20
N GLU A 133 14.99 7.26 -14.81
CA GLU A 133 15.30 7.53 -16.22
C GLU A 133 14.78 6.43 -17.16
N THR A 134 14.07 5.43 -16.64
CA THR A 134 13.52 4.34 -17.46
C THR A 134 12.26 4.77 -18.22
N ALA A 135 12.02 4.16 -19.38
CA ALA A 135 10.78 4.38 -20.13
C ALA A 135 9.53 3.99 -19.32
N VAL A 136 9.65 2.94 -18.50
CA VAL A 136 8.57 2.51 -17.61
C VAL A 136 8.28 3.57 -16.54
N ALA A 137 9.30 4.20 -15.96
CA ALA A 137 9.10 5.30 -15.01
C ALA A 137 8.31 6.46 -15.62
N ALA A 138 8.66 6.86 -16.83
CA ALA A 138 7.91 7.89 -17.57
C ALA A 138 6.45 7.47 -17.80
N GLN A 139 6.21 6.23 -18.23
CA GLN A 139 4.85 5.69 -18.42
C GLN A 139 4.07 5.65 -17.11
N SER A 140 4.70 5.24 -16.01
CA SER A 140 4.08 5.18 -14.68
C SER A 140 3.68 6.57 -14.20
N THR A 141 4.51 7.60 -14.41
CA THR A 141 4.15 8.98 -14.09
C THR A 141 2.97 9.49 -14.93
N VAL A 142 2.94 9.19 -16.24
CA VAL A 142 1.79 9.53 -17.10
C VAL A 142 0.52 8.82 -16.64
N ALA A 143 0.64 7.59 -16.13
CA ALA A 143 -0.46 6.82 -15.54
C ALA A 143 -0.88 7.29 -14.14
N GLY A 144 -0.28 8.37 -13.61
CA GLY A 144 -0.58 8.91 -12.28
C GLY A 144 0.00 8.10 -11.12
N LEU A 145 0.89 7.14 -11.39
CA LEU A 145 1.61 6.40 -10.35
C LEU A 145 2.75 7.26 -9.79
N VAL A 146 2.93 7.21 -8.47
CA VAL A 146 3.94 7.97 -7.75
C VAL A 146 4.83 7.02 -6.96
N ALA A 147 6.14 7.21 -7.07
CA ALA A 147 7.12 6.58 -6.19
C ALA A 147 7.72 7.65 -5.27
N LEU A 148 7.44 7.56 -3.98
CA LEU A 148 8.00 8.45 -2.97
C LEU A 148 9.51 8.27 -2.80
N PRO A 149 10.24 9.27 -2.28
CA PRO A 149 11.70 9.21 -2.16
C PRO A 149 12.21 8.03 -1.33
N SER A 150 11.45 7.58 -0.33
CA SER A 150 11.85 6.48 0.54
C SER A 150 10.64 5.82 1.21
N ARG A 151 10.85 4.64 1.79
CA ARG A 151 9.86 3.97 2.63
C ARG A 151 9.40 4.84 3.80
N ASN A 152 10.32 5.59 4.41
CA ASN A 152 10.00 6.47 5.53
C ASN A 152 9.10 7.63 5.08
N ALA A 153 9.31 8.17 3.89
CA ALA A 153 8.42 9.18 3.31
C ALA A 153 7.00 8.62 3.08
N LEU A 154 6.88 7.36 2.66
CA LEU A 154 5.59 6.69 2.53
C LEU A 154 4.91 6.49 3.89
N ILE A 155 5.62 5.98 4.88
CA ILE A 155 5.07 5.75 6.23
C ILE A 155 4.61 7.08 6.85
N ALA A 156 5.37 8.15 6.62
CA ALA A 156 5.05 9.49 7.11
C ALA A 156 3.66 9.98 6.64
N LEU A 157 3.11 9.47 5.53
CA LEU A 157 1.74 9.82 5.11
C LEU A 157 0.66 9.43 6.13
N ALA A 158 0.91 8.45 7.00
CA ALA A 158 -0.01 8.02 8.05
C ALA A 158 0.42 8.46 9.46
N GLU A 159 1.60 9.05 9.62
CA GLU A 159 2.13 9.50 10.91
C GLU A 159 1.46 10.82 11.37
N PRO A 160 1.25 11.01 12.69
CA PRO A 160 0.56 12.16 13.21
C PRO A 160 1.29 13.48 12.91
N ASP A 161 0.52 14.52 12.63
CA ASP A 161 0.96 15.90 12.56
C ASP A 161 0.62 16.60 13.88
N GLN A 162 1.58 16.68 14.79
CA GLN A 162 1.34 17.17 16.17
C GLN A 162 0.73 18.57 16.22
N ALA A 163 1.13 19.47 15.29
CA ALA A 163 0.60 20.82 15.24
C ALA A 163 -0.87 20.81 14.77
N ALA A 164 -1.19 20.04 13.75
CA ALA A 164 -2.57 19.92 13.27
C ALA A 164 -3.48 19.15 14.26
N GLN A 165 -2.94 18.15 14.95
CA GLN A 165 -3.64 17.46 16.05
C GLN A 165 -4.05 18.42 17.16
N ALA A 166 -3.18 19.37 17.54
CA ALA A 166 -3.53 20.36 18.55
C ALA A 166 -4.70 21.25 18.12
N ALA A 167 -4.75 21.64 16.84
CA ALA A 167 -5.84 22.44 16.27
C ALA A 167 -7.17 21.67 16.25
N VAL A 168 -7.18 20.43 15.76
CA VAL A 168 -8.39 19.59 15.76
C VAL A 168 -8.84 19.25 17.18
N ALA A 169 -7.91 18.96 18.11
CA ALA A 169 -8.25 18.76 19.52
C ALA A 169 -8.91 19.99 20.14
N ALA A 170 -8.45 21.20 19.80
CA ALA A 170 -9.08 22.43 20.23
C ALA A 170 -10.50 22.57 19.67
N ALA A 171 -10.68 22.30 18.37
CA ALA A 171 -12.00 22.31 17.75
C ALA A 171 -12.94 21.29 18.40
N ILE A 172 -12.49 20.06 18.70
CA ILE A 172 -13.29 19.04 19.40
C ILE A 172 -13.80 19.55 20.75
N ARG A 173 -12.97 20.24 21.54
CA ARG A 173 -13.37 20.79 22.84
C ARG A 173 -14.45 21.87 22.76
N THR A 174 -14.61 22.52 21.61
CA THR A 174 -15.65 23.53 21.38
C THR A 174 -16.98 22.95 20.90
N LEU A 175 -17.00 21.65 20.53
CA LEU A 175 -18.22 20.99 20.08
C LEU A 175 -19.20 20.76 21.23
N PRO A 176 -20.51 20.75 20.94
CA PRO A 176 -21.50 20.39 21.94
C PRO A 176 -21.27 18.95 22.45
N PRO A 177 -21.63 18.63 23.72
CA PRO A 177 -21.39 17.32 24.33
C PRO A 177 -21.99 16.14 23.56
N GLN A 178 -23.06 16.40 22.80
CA GLN A 178 -23.67 15.44 21.90
C GLN A 178 -23.70 16.03 20.49
N VAL A 179 -22.80 15.56 19.63
CA VAL A 179 -22.88 15.78 18.19
C VAL A 179 -23.70 14.63 17.63
N ALA A 180 -25.00 14.86 17.40
CA ALA A 180 -25.84 13.86 16.74
C ALA A 180 -25.30 13.62 15.31
N PRO A 181 -25.14 12.35 14.89
CA PRO A 181 -24.68 12.05 13.54
C PRO A 181 -25.67 12.59 12.52
N SER A 182 -25.24 13.58 11.73
CA SER A 182 -26.04 14.19 10.68
C SER A 182 -25.62 13.63 9.31
N LYS A 183 -26.52 12.89 8.67
CA LYS A 183 -26.28 12.36 7.31
C LYS A 183 -26.00 13.45 6.29
N ALA A 184 -26.73 14.57 6.37
CA ALA A 184 -26.53 15.72 5.50
C ALA A 184 -25.13 16.32 5.69
N ALA A 185 -24.73 16.57 6.94
CA ALA A 185 -23.41 17.14 7.22
C ALA A 185 -22.27 16.19 6.78
N LEU A 186 -22.42 14.88 6.99
CA LEU A 186 -21.47 13.88 6.50
C LEU A 186 -21.35 13.93 4.98
N ARG A 187 -22.49 13.92 4.28
CA ARG A 187 -22.54 14.00 2.82
C ARG A 187 -21.87 15.27 2.31
N ASP A 188 -22.18 16.43 2.89
CA ASP A 188 -21.60 17.71 2.49
C ASP A 188 -20.06 17.74 2.65
N MET A 189 -19.53 17.12 3.73
CA MET A 189 -18.08 17.01 3.92
C MET A 189 -17.44 16.05 2.91
N LEU A 190 -18.08 14.92 2.61
CA LEU A 190 -17.58 13.97 1.61
C LEU A 190 -17.64 14.56 0.19
N ASP A 191 -18.69 15.32 -0.14
CA ASP A 191 -18.84 15.99 -1.42
C ASP A 191 -17.80 17.10 -1.60
N GLN A 192 -17.49 17.87 -0.54
CA GLN A 192 -16.37 18.82 -0.55
C GLN A 192 -15.04 18.13 -0.83
N ALA A 193 -14.75 17.04 -0.13
CA ALA A 193 -13.52 16.29 -0.33
C ALA A 193 -13.43 15.68 -1.74
N ALA A 194 -14.55 15.23 -2.31
CA ALA A 194 -14.61 14.72 -3.68
C ALA A 194 -14.36 15.82 -4.74
N LEU A 195 -14.48 17.09 -4.38
CA LEU A 195 -14.14 18.26 -5.19
C LEU A 195 -12.74 18.82 -4.86
N ASP A 196 -11.87 18.01 -4.23
CA ASP A 196 -10.53 18.39 -3.75
C ASP A 196 -10.53 19.58 -2.78
N VAL A 197 -11.66 19.86 -2.12
CA VAL A 197 -11.74 20.88 -1.07
C VAL A 197 -11.32 20.25 0.25
N ARG A 198 -10.17 20.69 0.77
CA ARG A 198 -9.67 20.25 2.07
C ARG A 198 -10.59 20.70 3.21
N LEU A 199 -10.99 19.77 4.07
CA LEU A 199 -11.83 20.06 5.23
C LEU A 199 -11.12 20.96 6.25
N SER A 200 -11.86 21.91 6.83
CA SER A 200 -11.41 22.73 7.97
C SER A 200 -11.18 21.90 9.24
N ASP A 201 -10.44 22.43 10.21
CA ASP A 201 -10.19 21.74 11.49
C ASP A 201 -11.52 21.49 12.24
N GLU A 202 -12.49 22.40 12.13
CA GLU A 202 -13.83 22.25 12.71
C GLU A 202 -14.63 21.15 12.03
N GLN A 203 -14.54 21.01 10.71
CA GLN A 203 -15.18 19.91 9.98
C GLN A 203 -14.55 18.57 10.34
N VAL A 204 -13.20 18.50 10.41
CA VAL A 204 -12.51 17.29 10.85
C VAL A 204 -12.92 16.92 12.27
N ALA A 205 -12.96 17.87 13.21
CA ALA A 205 -13.41 17.64 14.57
C ALA A 205 -14.83 17.06 14.64
N ARG A 206 -15.79 17.61 13.87
CA ARG A 206 -17.15 17.07 13.79
C ARG A 206 -17.17 15.67 13.22
N LEU A 207 -16.44 15.43 12.13
CA LEU A 207 -16.39 14.14 11.44
C LEU A 207 -15.83 13.04 12.34
N VAL A 208 -14.72 13.28 13.04
CA VAL A 208 -14.10 12.25 13.90
C VAL A 208 -14.93 11.95 15.15
N VAL A 209 -15.67 12.94 15.67
CA VAL A 209 -16.67 12.69 16.73
C VAL A 209 -17.84 11.86 16.20
N MET A 210 -18.33 12.16 14.99
CA MET A 210 -19.39 11.35 14.35
C MET A 210 -18.94 9.92 14.06
N LEU A 211 -17.68 9.72 13.69
CA LEU A 211 -17.07 8.39 13.48
C LEU A 211 -16.96 7.57 14.77
N ARG A 212 -17.30 8.10 15.95
CA ARG A 212 -17.45 7.25 17.15
C ARG A 212 -18.72 6.41 17.13
N ASP A 213 -19.72 6.77 16.32
CA ASP A 213 -20.90 5.95 16.10
C ASP A 213 -20.58 4.85 15.07
N GLN A 214 -20.70 3.59 15.49
CA GLN A 214 -20.44 2.42 14.67
C GLN A 214 -21.25 2.42 13.36
N ARG A 215 -22.49 2.93 13.37
CA ARG A 215 -23.34 2.99 12.17
C ARG A 215 -22.77 3.96 11.14
N VAL A 216 -22.14 5.04 11.59
CA VAL A 216 -21.47 6.00 10.71
C VAL A 216 -20.20 5.39 10.14
N GLN A 217 -19.39 4.71 10.97
CA GLN A 217 -18.21 4.00 10.49
C GLN A 217 -18.57 2.97 9.41
N GLU A 218 -19.56 2.13 9.66
CA GLU A 218 -20.02 1.09 8.72
C GLU A 218 -20.54 1.71 7.42
N ALA A 219 -21.34 2.78 7.49
CA ALA A 219 -21.86 3.44 6.30
C ALA A 219 -20.75 4.04 5.43
N VAL A 220 -19.76 4.69 6.04
CA VAL A 220 -18.62 5.30 5.32
C VAL A 220 -17.68 4.22 4.77
N TRP A 221 -17.42 3.17 5.55
CA TRP A 221 -16.59 2.04 5.14
C TRP A 221 -17.19 1.31 3.94
N LEU A 222 -18.49 1.00 3.96
CA LEU A 222 -19.17 0.33 2.85
C LEU A 222 -19.29 1.21 1.59
N ALA A 223 -19.24 2.53 1.74
CA ALA A 223 -19.21 3.48 0.63
C ALA A 223 -17.80 3.65 0.02
N ALA A 224 -16.76 3.05 0.62
CA ALA A 224 -15.40 3.14 0.13
C ALA A 224 -15.11 2.13 -0.98
N THR A 225 -14.66 2.64 -2.12
CA THR A 225 -14.40 1.87 -3.34
C THR A 225 -13.05 2.26 -3.95
N SER A 226 -12.45 1.36 -4.74
CA SER A 226 -11.09 1.53 -5.28
C SER A 226 -10.97 2.66 -6.33
N ASP A 227 -12.06 3.02 -6.99
CA ASP A 227 -12.16 4.07 -8.01
C ASP A 227 -12.20 5.48 -7.41
N ARG A 228 -12.48 5.62 -6.11
CA ARG A 228 -12.58 6.90 -5.42
C ARG A 228 -11.23 7.30 -4.82
N VAL A 229 -10.31 7.72 -5.68
CA VAL A 229 -8.94 8.12 -5.28
C VAL A 229 -8.94 9.16 -4.14
N TRP A 230 -9.85 10.13 -4.22
CA TRP A 230 -10.01 11.20 -3.23
C TRP A 230 -10.23 10.69 -1.80
N GLN A 231 -10.85 9.51 -1.62
CA GLN A 231 -11.09 8.97 -0.28
C GLN A 231 -9.80 8.57 0.42
N ARG A 232 -8.84 7.99 -0.32
CA ARG A 232 -7.53 7.66 0.25
C ARG A 232 -6.88 8.93 0.82
N ASP A 233 -6.85 10.01 0.05
CA ASP A 233 -6.17 11.25 0.44
C ASP A 233 -6.91 11.99 1.55
N LEU A 234 -8.24 12.00 1.51
CA LEU A 234 -9.08 12.50 2.59
C LEU A 234 -8.79 11.77 3.91
N TRP A 235 -8.83 10.44 3.91
CA TRP A 235 -8.65 9.67 5.13
C TRP A 235 -7.23 9.75 5.67
N LEU A 236 -6.21 9.89 4.82
CA LEU A 236 -4.84 10.17 5.24
C LEU A 236 -4.73 11.56 5.90
N ASP A 237 -5.26 12.61 5.27
CA ASP A 237 -5.25 13.97 5.86
C ASP A 237 -5.95 13.99 7.22
N ILE A 238 -7.14 13.40 7.31
CA ILE A 238 -7.87 13.30 8.58
C ILE A 238 -7.05 12.52 9.61
N THR A 239 -6.51 11.36 9.25
CA THR A 239 -5.70 10.53 10.16
C THR A 239 -4.53 11.30 10.76
N ARG A 240 -3.81 12.07 9.94
CA ARG A 240 -2.66 12.88 10.38
C ARG A 240 -3.07 13.97 11.37
N ARG A 241 -4.22 14.61 11.15
CA ARG A 241 -4.71 15.75 11.96
C ARG A 241 -5.52 15.32 13.18
N THR A 242 -5.93 14.06 13.27
CA THR A 242 -6.81 13.60 14.33
C THR A 242 -6.00 13.23 15.58
N PRO A 243 -6.38 13.72 16.78
CA PRO A 243 -5.79 13.28 18.04
C PRO A 243 -5.83 11.75 18.21
N ASP A 244 -4.85 11.20 18.92
CA ASP A 244 -4.64 9.74 18.98
C ASP A 244 -5.86 8.96 19.48
N ASP A 245 -6.61 9.50 20.44
CA ASP A 245 -7.82 8.91 21.00
C ASP A 245 -9.03 8.89 20.04
N HIS A 246 -8.94 9.57 18.90
CA HIS A 246 -9.96 9.60 17.84
C HIS A 246 -9.45 9.03 16.50
N ALA A 247 -8.17 8.64 16.41
CA ALA A 247 -7.52 8.33 15.14
C ALA A 247 -7.84 6.92 14.60
N ALA A 248 -8.39 6.01 15.41
CA ALA A 248 -8.60 4.61 15.03
C ALA A 248 -9.46 4.46 13.75
N ALA A 249 -10.64 5.07 13.72
CA ALA A 249 -11.57 4.98 12.59
C ALA A 249 -11.02 5.62 11.29
N PRO A 250 -10.52 6.87 11.27
CA PRO A 250 -9.97 7.44 10.04
C PRO A 250 -8.72 6.70 9.55
N ALA A 251 -7.86 6.22 10.46
CA ALA A 251 -6.68 5.45 10.07
C ALA A 251 -7.06 4.09 9.46
N PHE A 252 -8.10 3.44 9.99
CA PHE A 252 -8.66 2.23 9.39
C PHE A 252 -9.21 2.51 7.98
N LEU A 253 -9.97 3.59 7.79
CA LEU A 253 -10.51 3.95 6.47
C LEU A 253 -9.39 4.27 5.47
N ALA A 254 -8.33 4.97 5.91
CA ALA A 254 -7.13 5.21 5.10
C ALA A 254 -6.46 3.88 4.69
N ALA A 255 -6.32 2.94 5.65
CA ALA A 255 -5.76 1.62 5.40
C ALA A 255 -6.59 0.83 4.38
N TRP A 256 -7.92 0.84 4.55
CA TRP A 256 -8.85 0.16 3.65
C TRP A 256 -8.77 0.73 2.24
N CYS A 257 -8.86 2.06 2.08
CA CYS A 257 -8.77 2.71 0.77
C CYS A 257 -7.43 2.47 0.07
N ALA A 258 -6.31 2.53 0.81
CA ALA A 258 -4.99 2.21 0.25
C ALA A 258 -4.93 0.73 -0.19
N TRP A 259 -5.46 -0.19 0.60
CA TRP A 259 -5.43 -1.62 0.28
C TRP A 259 -6.30 -1.97 -0.93
N LEU A 260 -7.48 -1.36 -1.06
CA LEU A 260 -8.34 -1.49 -2.25
C LEU A 260 -7.65 -1.06 -3.54
N ARG A 261 -6.67 -0.16 -3.43
CA ARG A 261 -5.87 0.36 -4.55
C ARG A 261 -4.58 -0.44 -4.79
N GLY A 262 -4.31 -1.47 -3.99
CA GLY A 262 -3.09 -2.26 -4.03
C GLY A 262 -1.86 -1.54 -3.46
N GLU A 263 -2.05 -0.47 -2.70
CA GLU A 263 -0.99 0.30 -2.05
C GLU A 263 -0.61 -0.34 -0.70
N ASP A 264 -0.21 -1.62 -0.74
CA ASP A 264 0.00 -2.46 0.45
C ASP A 264 0.92 -1.83 1.52
N PRO A 265 2.07 -1.19 1.19
CA PRO A 265 2.90 -0.56 2.20
C PRO A 265 2.20 0.58 2.94
N LEU A 266 1.37 1.36 2.23
CA LEU A 266 0.62 2.47 2.81
C LEU A 266 -0.55 1.98 3.64
N ALA A 267 -1.26 0.97 3.12
CA ALA A 267 -2.31 0.27 3.87
C ALA A 267 -1.77 -0.30 5.19
N HIS A 268 -0.59 -0.92 5.16
CA HIS A 268 0.07 -1.44 6.36
C HIS A 268 0.42 -0.32 7.35
N ALA A 269 0.97 0.80 6.87
CA ALA A 269 1.30 1.95 7.72
C ALA A 269 0.05 2.55 8.40
N ALA A 270 -1.01 2.78 7.64
CA ALA A 270 -2.27 3.29 8.16
C ALA A 270 -2.97 2.30 9.11
N ALA A 271 -2.92 0.99 8.83
CA ALA A 271 -3.48 -0.03 9.73
C ALA A 271 -2.72 -0.09 11.07
N ARG A 272 -1.39 0.09 11.05
CA ARG A 272 -0.59 0.22 12.28
C ARG A 272 -0.96 1.47 13.07
N ARG A 273 -1.22 2.59 12.39
CA ARG A 273 -1.72 3.81 13.03
C ARG A 273 -3.08 3.59 13.69
N ALA A 274 -3.99 2.87 13.03
CA ALA A 274 -5.27 2.49 13.61
C ALA A 274 -5.10 1.64 14.88
N LEU A 275 -4.21 0.64 14.86
CA LEU A 275 -3.92 -0.22 16.01
C LEU A 275 -3.19 0.49 17.15
N ALA A 276 -2.41 1.52 16.85
CA ALA A 276 -1.79 2.36 17.88
C ALA A 276 -2.86 3.18 18.64
N ALA A 277 -3.94 3.58 17.97
CA ALA A 277 -5.06 4.29 18.56
C ALA A 277 -6.06 3.35 19.26
N ASP A 278 -6.33 2.18 18.68
CA ASP A 278 -7.19 1.14 19.22
C ASP A 278 -6.56 -0.26 18.99
N PRO A 279 -5.88 -0.83 19.99
CA PRO A 279 -5.27 -2.15 19.89
C PRO A 279 -6.25 -3.30 19.65
N ASP A 280 -7.54 -3.12 19.94
CA ASP A 280 -8.57 -4.16 19.85
C ASP A 280 -9.27 -4.20 18.49
N ALA A 281 -9.06 -3.19 17.64
CA ALA A 281 -9.62 -3.12 16.30
C ALA A 281 -9.24 -4.36 15.45
N GLN A 282 -10.26 -5.08 14.98
CA GLN A 282 -10.07 -6.37 14.28
C GLN A 282 -9.69 -6.20 12.81
N MET A 283 -10.40 -5.35 12.07
CA MET A 283 -10.16 -5.18 10.62
C MET A 283 -8.74 -4.71 10.27
N PRO A 284 -8.11 -3.76 10.99
CA PRO A 284 -6.70 -3.45 10.77
C PRO A 284 -5.75 -4.65 10.92
N LYS A 285 -6.02 -5.57 11.86
CA LYS A 285 -5.23 -6.82 12.02
C LYS A 285 -5.40 -7.73 10.81
N VAL A 286 -6.63 -7.85 10.29
CA VAL A 286 -6.93 -8.61 9.07
C VAL A 286 -6.17 -8.03 7.88
N ILE A 287 -6.22 -6.70 7.66
CA ILE A 287 -5.47 -6.04 6.58
C ILE A 287 -3.98 -6.36 6.67
N ILE A 288 -3.38 -6.23 7.86
CA ILE A 288 -1.96 -6.54 8.06
C ILE A 288 -1.65 -8.01 7.72
N ALA A 289 -2.44 -8.95 8.21
CA ALA A 289 -2.24 -10.38 7.97
C ALA A 289 -2.45 -10.75 6.49
N SER A 290 -3.45 -10.16 5.84
CA SER A 290 -3.73 -10.35 4.42
C SER A 290 -2.57 -9.84 3.55
N ILE A 291 -2.05 -8.64 3.83
CA ILE A 291 -0.87 -8.10 3.14
C ILE A 291 0.36 -9.01 3.35
N GLN A 292 0.59 -9.48 4.57
CA GLN A 292 1.72 -10.38 4.88
C GLN A 292 1.65 -11.71 4.14
N THR A 293 0.45 -12.18 3.83
CA THR A 293 0.21 -13.40 3.06
C THR A 293 0.01 -13.15 1.56
N GLY A 294 0.12 -11.90 1.08
CA GLY A 294 -0.08 -11.57 -0.33
C GLY A 294 -1.51 -11.77 -0.83
N MET A 295 -2.50 -11.69 0.07
CA MET A 295 -3.92 -11.70 -0.30
C MET A 295 -4.34 -10.27 -0.70
N PRO A 296 -4.81 -10.03 -1.95
CA PRO A 296 -5.31 -8.73 -2.35
C PRO A 296 -6.70 -8.45 -1.75
N ALA A 297 -7.03 -7.18 -1.56
CA ALA A 297 -8.30 -6.75 -0.95
C ALA A 297 -9.55 -7.34 -1.64
N ARG A 298 -9.52 -7.45 -2.97
CA ARG A 298 -10.62 -8.00 -3.77
C ARG A 298 -10.98 -9.45 -3.41
N ASP A 299 -10.01 -10.24 -2.96
CA ASP A 299 -10.23 -11.65 -2.62
C ASP A 299 -10.93 -11.74 -1.25
N LEU A 300 -10.61 -10.84 -0.31
CA LEU A 300 -11.33 -10.72 0.96
C LEU A 300 -12.77 -10.24 0.72
N ILE A 301 -12.96 -9.22 -0.13
CA ILE A 301 -14.29 -8.68 -0.47
C ILE A 301 -15.13 -9.74 -1.19
N GLY A 302 -14.54 -10.52 -2.10
CA GLY A 302 -15.23 -11.60 -2.80
C GLY A 302 -15.58 -12.79 -1.91
N ALA A 303 -14.84 -13.00 -0.82
CA ALA A 303 -15.12 -14.02 0.21
C ALA A 303 -16.08 -13.53 1.31
N TRP A 304 -16.28 -12.22 1.41
CA TRP A 304 -17.31 -11.61 2.25
C TRP A 304 -18.68 -11.87 1.61
N PRO A 305 -19.67 -12.44 2.32
CA PRO A 305 -20.86 -12.96 1.66
C PRO A 305 -21.60 -11.84 0.92
N PRO A 306 -22.12 -12.07 -0.31
CA PRO A 306 -23.25 -11.30 -0.76
C PRO A 306 -24.36 -11.59 0.23
N ALA A 307 -24.90 -10.57 0.89
CA ALA A 307 -26.09 -10.72 1.70
C ALA A 307 -27.22 -11.26 0.81
N THR A 308 -27.45 -12.57 0.82
CA THR A 308 -28.72 -13.11 0.37
C THR A 308 -29.75 -12.82 1.45
N THR A 309 -30.87 -12.29 0.95
CA THR A 309 -32.16 -12.00 1.61
C THR A 309 -32.19 -10.83 2.60
N GLY A 310 -32.55 -9.66 2.06
CA GLY A 310 -33.75 -8.99 2.56
C GLY A 310 -33.57 -7.72 3.39
N THR A 311 -32.75 -6.75 2.96
CA THR A 311 -33.11 -5.33 3.07
C THR A 311 -32.13 -4.51 2.25
N THR A 312 -32.63 -3.77 1.28
CA THR A 312 -31.91 -2.66 0.64
C THR A 312 -31.44 -1.73 1.76
N PRO A 313 -30.16 -1.31 1.85
CA PRO A 313 -29.83 -0.14 2.63
C PRO A 313 -30.39 1.05 1.85
N VAL A 314 -31.65 1.36 2.11
CA VAL A 314 -32.22 2.64 1.74
C VAL A 314 -31.39 3.68 2.49
N VAL A 315 -30.64 4.49 1.76
CA VAL A 315 -30.33 5.84 2.22
C VAL A 315 -31.69 6.53 2.30
N PRO A 316 -32.30 6.76 3.47
CA PRO A 316 -33.49 7.59 3.48
C PRO A 316 -33.02 9.00 3.10
N ALA A 317 -33.78 9.62 2.22
CA ALA A 317 -33.58 10.96 1.68
C ALA A 317 -33.15 11.97 2.76
#